data_AF-A0A7W7CFN7-F1
#
_entry.id   AF-A0A7W7CFN7-F1
#
_cell.length_a   1.000
_cell.length_b   1.000
_cell.length_c   1.000
_cell.angle_alpha   90.00
_cell.angle_beta   90.00
_cell.angle_gamma   90.00
#
_symmetry.space_group_name_H-M   'P 1'
#
loop_
_entity.id
_entity.type
_entity.pdbx_description
1 polymer ?
#
loop_
_entity_poly.entity_id
_entity_poly.type
_entity_poly.pdbx_seq_one_letter_code
_entity_poly.pdbx_strand_id
1 'polypeptide(L)' 'MPAHTCTQVEDQVVATRIELRCGPARISAATGVPARTVSRILTRRDMPRLAECDPLTGQRIRATRPPVT' A
#
# COMPACT_ATOMS: atom_id res chain seq x y z
N MET A 1 10.49 5.05 -21.91
CA MET A 1 9.56 6.07 -21.41
C MET A 1 8.82 5.51 -20.21
N PRO A 2 8.95 6.05 -18.99
CA PRO A 2 8.26 5.48 -17.84
C PRO A 2 6.79 5.85 -17.97
N ALA A 3 5.94 4.82 -18.07
CA ALA A 3 4.49 4.96 -18.18
C ALA A 3 3.98 5.91 -17.09
N HIS A 4 3.45 7.05 -17.54
CA HIS A 4 2.71 8.00 -16.72
C HIS A 4 1.43 7.31 -16.26
N THR A 5 1.52 6.50 -15.21
CA THR A 5 0.37 6.36 -14.34
C THR A 5 0.10 7.78 -13.85
N CYS A 6 -1.03 8.37 -14.23
CA CYS A 6 -1.37 9.72 -13.83
C CYS A 6 -1.26 9.80 -12.29
N THR A 7 -0.56 10.80 -11.76
CA THR A 7 -0.33 10.95 -10.31
C THR A 7 -1.62 10.85 -9.50
N GLN A 8 -2.73 11.30 -10.08
CA GLN A 8 -4.08 11.14 -9.55
C GLN A 8 -4.47 9.68 -9.25
N VAL A 9 -4.11 8.73 -10.12
CA VAL A 9 -4.38 7.30 -9.93
C VAL A 9 -3.50 6.75 -8.81
N GLU A 10 -2.25 7.20 -8.71
CA GLU A 10 -1.37 6.80 -7.61
C GLU A 10 -1.90 7.29 -6.26
N ASP A 11 -2.32 8.55 -6.20
CA ASP A 11 -2.86 9.15 -4.98
C ASP A 11 -4.19 8.49 -4.59
N GLN A 12 -5.05 8.16 -5.57
CA GLN A 12 -6.27 7.41 -5.31
C GLN A 12 -5.98 6.02 -4.73
N VAL A 13 -5.01 5.28 -5.29
CA VAL A 13 -4.58 3.98 -4.75
C VAL A 13 -4.05 4.09 -3.32
N VAL A 14 -3.28 5.14 -3.02
CA VAL A 14 -2.75 5.40 -1.67
C VAL A 14 -3.87 5.77 -0.70
N ALA A 15 -4.80 6.63 -1.10
CA ALA A 15 -5.96 7.00 -0.27
C ALA A 15 -6.80 5.76 0.06
N THR A 16 -7.15 4.96 -0.96
CA THR A 16 -7.89 3.70 -0.76
C THR A 16 -7.14 2.71 0.12
N ARG A 17 -5.80 2.64 0.02
CA ARG A 17 -4.95 1.81 0.90
C ARG A 17 -5.08 2.23 2.36
N ILE A 18 -5.11 3.54 2.64
CA ILE A 18 -5.22 4.10 4.00
C ILE A 18 -6.63 3.90 4.56
N GLU A 19 -7.66 4.13 3.75
CA GLU A 19 -9.06 4.01 4.14
C GLU A 19 -9.49 2.56 4.38
N LEU A 20 -9.25 1.67 3.40
CA LEU A 20 -9.74 0.30 3.43
C LEU A 20 -8.79 -0.67 4.14
N ARG A 21 -7.54 -0.25 4.41
CA ARG A 21 -6.50 -1.04 5.10
C ARG A 21 -6.38 -2.48 4.58
N CYS A 22 -6.47 -2.65 3.26
CA CYS A 22 -6.63 -3.96 2.63
C CYS A 22 -5.56 -4.24 1.58
N GLY A 23 -5.41 -5.51 1.21
CA GLY A 23 -4.42 -5.94 0.24
C GLY A 23 -4.67 -5.44 -1.20
N PRO A 24 -3.69 -5.62 -2.10
CA PRO A 24 -3.75 -5.12 -3.47
C PRO A 24 -4.98 -5.58 -4.27
N ALA A 25 -5.50 -6.78 -4.00
CA ALA A 25 -6.67 -7.31 -4.68
C ALA A 25 -7.96 -6.52 -4.36
N ARG A 26 -8.18 -6.15 -3.09
CA ARG A 26 -9.35 -5.37 -2.68
C ARG A 26 -9.23 -3.91 -3.12
N ILE A 27 -8.03 -3.33 -3.07
CA ILE A 27 -7.76 -2.00 -3.64
C ILE A 27 -8.01 -1.98 -5.14
N SER A 28 -7.58 -3.04 -5.85
CA SER A 28 -7.81 -3.19 -7.28
C SER A 28 -9.30 -3.20 -7.62
N ALA A 29 -10.11 -3.94 -6.86
CA ALA A 29 -11.56 -3.94 -7.02
C ALA A 29 -12.21 -2.57 -6.75
N ALA A 30 -11.70 -1.80 -5.79
CA ALA A 30 -12.25 -0.50 -5.42
C ALA A 30 -11.84 0.64 -6.39
N THR A 31 -10.62 0.58 -6.93
CA THR A 31 -10.06 1.65 -7.79
C THR A 31 -10.15 1.35 -9.29
N GLY A 32 -10.43 0.09 -9.67
CA GLY A 32 -10.37 -0.37 -11.07
C GLY A 32 -8.94 -0.54 -11.60
N VAL A 33 -7.92 -0.25 -10.79
CA VAL A 33 -6.51 -0.39 -11.17
C VAL A 33 -6.08 -1.85 -11.03
N PRO A 34 -5.37 -2.46 -12.01
CA PRO A 34 -4.91 -3.84 -11.87
C PRO A 34 -4.04 -4.06 -10.63
N ALA A 35 -4.22 -5.16 -9.90
CA ALA A 35 -3.48 -5.47 -8.68
C ALA A 35 -1.94 -5.43 -8.83
N ARG A 36 -1.42 -5.76 -10.02
CA ARG A 36 0.01 -5.63 -10.37
C ARG A 36 0.46 -4.17 -10.37
N THR A 37 -0.37 -3.27 -10.90
CA THR A 37 -0.13 -1.82 -10.91
C THR A 37 -0.23 -1.24 -9.51
N VAL A 38 -1.26 -1.63 -8.74
CA VAL A 38 -1.40 -1.27 -7.32
C VAL A 38 -0.13 -1.63 -6.54
N SER A 39 0.36 -2.87 -6.70
CA SER A 39 1.58 -3.33 -6.01
C SER A 39 2.82 -2.50 -6.38
N ARG A 40 2.97 -2.12 -7.66
CA ARG A 40 4.06 -1.25 -8.12
C ARG A 40 3.94 0.18 -7.58
N ILE A 41 2.73 0.74 -7.55
CA ILE A 41 2.48 2.08 -6.99
C ILE A 41 2.82 2.11 -5.50
N LEU A 42 2.32 1.14 -4.73
CA LEU A 42 2.60 1.04 -3.30
C LEU A 42 4.11 0.90 -3.04
N THR A 43 4.80 0.08 -3.85
CA THR A 43 6.27 -0.07 -3.74
C THR A 43 7.00 1.23 -4.06
N ARG A 44 6.57 1.98 -5.08
CA ARG A 44 7.16 3.28 -5.46
C ARG A 44 6.92 4.39 -4.44
N ARG A 45 5.80 4.33 -3.71
CA ARG A 45 5.41 5.29 -2.67
C ARG A 45 5.84 4.83 -1.26
N ASP A 46 6.76 3.86 -1.17
CA ASP A 46 7.29 3.30 0.09
C ASP A 46 6.22 2.82 1.10
N MET A 47 5.06 2.41 0.59
CA MET A 47 3.97 1.92 1.41
C MET A 47 4.30 0.52 1.94
N PRO A 48 4.19 0.29 3.27
CA PRO A 48 4.38 -1.02 3.89
C PRO A 48 3.47 -2.08 3.29
N ARG A 49 4.02 -3.29 3.20
CA ARG A 49 3.24 -4.49 2.89
C ARG A 49 2.20 -4.72 3.98
N LEU A 50 1.07 -5.34 3.64
CA LEU A 50 0.03 -5.61 4.62
C LEU A 50 0.53 -6.54 5.76
N ALA A 51 1.50 -7.41 5.49
CA ALA A 51 2.16 -8.23 6.50
C ALA A 51 3.02 -7.43 7.50
N GLU A 52 3.43 -6.21 7.12
CA GLU A 52 4.13 -5.27 7.98
C GLU A 52 3.15 -4.28 8.63
N CYS A 53 1.86 -4.36 8.31
CA CYS A 53 0.81 -3.56 8.92
C CYS A 53 0.07 -4.40 9.96
N ASP A 54 -0.23 -3.80 11.09
CA ASP A 54 -1.03 -4.43 12.13
C ASP A 54 -2.46 -4.65 11.59
N PRO A 55 -2.99 -5.89 11.64
CA PRO A 55 -4.28 -6.22 11.03
C PRO A 55 -5.47 -5.53 11.72
N LEU A 56 -5.29 -5.04 12.95
CA LEU A 56 -6.34 -4.37 13.73
C LEU A 56 -6.33 -2.85 13.51
N THR A 57 -5.17 -2.24 13.33
CA THR A 57 -4.97 -0.78 13.30
C THR A 57 -4.46 -0.25 11.96
N GLY A 58 -3.97 -1.11 11.07
CA GLY A 58 -3.33 -0.73 9.81
C GLY A 58 -2.00 0.03 9.96
N GLN A 59 -1.54 0.25 11.20
CA GLN A 59 -0.28 0.94 11.46
C GLN A 59 0.89 0.03 11.08
N ARG A 60 2.00 0.63 10.61
CA ARG A 60 3.24 -0.13 10.40
C ARG A 60 3.63 -0.77 11.73
N ILE A 61 3.68 -2.09 11.77
CA ILE A 61 4.42 -2.84 12.78
C ILE A 61 5.88 -2.50 12.52
N ARG A 62 6.39 -1.44 13.17
CA ARG A 62 7.82 -1.24 13.28
C ARG A 62 8.34 -2.50 13.96
N ALA A 63 9.05 -3.35 13.24
CA ALA A 63 9.90 -4.36 13.85
C ALA A 63 11.08 -3.64 14.53
N THR A 64 10.82 -2.88 15.60
CA THR A 64 11.85 -2.51 16.55
C THR A 64 12.16 -3.78 17.31
N ARG A 65 13.17 -4.52 16.85
CA ARG A 65 13.92 -5.40 17.75
C ARG A 65 14.37 -4.49 18.91
N PRO A 66 13.89 -4.68 20.15
CA PRO A 66 14.47 -3.95 21.27
C PRO A 66 15.95 -4.35 21.34
N PRO A 67 16.87 -3.41 21.59
CA PRO A 67 18.26 -3.78 21.85
C PRO A 67 18.26 -4.76 23.03
N VAL A 68 18.93 -5.91 22.84
CA VAL A 68 19.16 -6.85 23.93
C VAL A 68 20.13 -6.16 24.89
N THR A 69 19.72 -6.00 26.15
CA THR A 69 20.60 -5.60 27.24
C THR A 69 21.18 -6.87 27.87
#